data_AF-A0ABD5SPU4-F1
#
_entry.id   AF-A0ABD5SPU4-F1
#
_cell.length_a   1.000
_cell.length_b   1.000
_cell.length_c   1.000
_cell.angle_alpha   90.00
_cell.angle_beta   90.00
_cell.angle_gamma   90.00
#
_symmetry.space_group_name_H-M   'P 1'
#
loop_
_entity.id
_entity.type
_entity.pdbx_description
1 polymer ?
#
loop_
_entity_poly.entity_id
_entity_poly.type
_entity_poly.pdbx_seq_one_letter_code
_entity_poly.pdbx_strand_id
1 'polypeptide(L)' 'MTSHDVTLEWPDGRTKTVEVDEDETILGAAECDGAVLPYGCRTGACGT' A
#
# COMPACT_ATOMS: atom_id res chain seq x y z
N MET A 1 18.85 -4.17 -3.12
CA MET A 1 17.40 -4.04 -3.24
C MET A 1 17.08 -2.69 -2.67
N THR A 2 16.51 -1.83 -3.49
CA THR A 2 16.15 -0.47 -3.13
C THR A 2 14.75 -0.51 -2.57
N SER A 3 14.55 0.05 -1.39
CA SER A 3 13.24 0.22 -0.77
C SER A 3 12.87 1.70 -0.70
N HIS A 4 11.58 1.96 -0.62
CA HIS A 4 11.01 3.30 -0.49
C HIS A 4 10.13 3.38 0.75
N ASP A 5 10.28 4.45 1.52
CA ASP A 5 9.35 4.81 2.59
C ASP A 5 8.09 5.44 1.99
N VAL A 6 6.99 4.71 2.02
CA VAL A 6 5.69 5.18 1.50
C VAL A 6 4.78 5.53 2.68
N THR A 7 4.29 6.78 2.71
CA THR A 7 3.33 7.22 3.74
C THR A 7 1.91 7.10 3.22
N LEU A 8 1.09 6.33 3.93
CA LEU A 8 -0.34 6.16 3.73
C LEU A 8 -1.08 7.15 4.65
N GLU A 9 -2.01 7.91 4.09
CA GLU A 9 -2.81 8.90 4.80
C GLU A 9 -4.30 8.56 4.68
N TRP A 10 -5.02 8.54 5.81
CA TRP A 10 -6.44 8.24 5.85
C TRP A 10 -7.29 9.50 6.01
N PRO A 11 -8.57 9.49 5.57
CA PRO A 11 -9.46 10.65 5.69
C PRO A 11 -9.72 11.11 7.13
N ASP A 12 -9.52 10.23 8.12
CA ASP A 12 -9.64 10.55 9.55
C ASP A 12 -8.38 11.22 10.14
N GLY A 13 -7.35 11.44 9.32
CA GLY A 13 -6.08 12.04 9.72
C GLY A 13 -5.06 11.02 10.26
N ARG A 14 -5.38 9.73 10.30
CA ARG A 14 -4.39 8.69 10.61
C ARG A 14 -3.34 8.65 9.50
N THR A 15 -2.09 8.38 9.88
CA THR A 15 -1.01 8.09 8.94
C THR A 15 -0.28 6.81 9.32
N LYS A 16 0.38 6.19 8.33
CA LYS A 16 1.24 5.02 8.53
C LYS A 16 2.29 4.99 7.44
N THR A 17 3.55 4.80 7.82
CA THR A 17 4.65 4.59 6.85
C THR A 17 4.91 3.10 6.71
N VAL A 18 5.02 2.63 5.46
CA VAL A 18 5.36 1.25 5.12
C VAL A 18 6.60 1.26 4.21
N GLU A 19 7.49 0.30 4.42
CA GLU A 19 8.64 0.07 3.53
C GLU A 19 8.18 -0.73 2.33
N VAL A 20 8.49 -0.27 1.12
CA VAL A 20 8.07 -0.91 -0.14
C VAL A 20 9.30 -1.19 -1.00
N ASP A 21 9.54 -2.45 -1.31
CA ASP A 21 10.60 -2.84 -2.25
C ASP A 21 10.29 -2.38 -3.69
N GLU A 22 11.32 -2.07 -4.46
CA GLU A 22 11.20 -1.61 -5.87
C GLU A 22 10.41 -2.57 -6.78
N ASP A 23 10.42 -3.87 -6.47
CA ASP A 23 9.75 -4.92 -7.24
C ASP A 23 8.40 -5.37 -6.64
N GLU A 24 7.92 -4.71 -5.57
CA GLU A 24 6.65 -5.02 -4.92
C GLU A 24 5.58 -3.93 -5.19
N THR A 25 4.31 -4.34 -5.16
CA THR A 25 3.20 -3.38 -5.14
C THR A 25 3.03 -2.78 -3.75
N ILE A 26 2.66 -1.48 -3.68
CA ILE A 26 2.30 -0.82 -2.40
C ILE A 26 1.19 -1.58 -1.65
N LEU A 27 0.22 -2.17 -2.37
CA LEU A 27 -0.83 -2.98 -1.77
C LEU A 27 -0.27 -4.22 -1.05
N GLY A 28 0.67 -4.92 -1.69
CA GLY A 28 1.35 -6.08 -1.10
C GLY A 28 2.12 -5.72 0.16
N ALA A 29 2.95 -4.68 0.09
CA ALA A 29 3.72 -4.21 1.24
C ALA A 29 2.82 -3.78 2.41
N ALA A 30 1.72 -3.07 2.11
CA ALA A 30 0.73 -2.69 3.10
C ALA A 30 0.07 -3.91 3.76
N GLU A 31 -0.30 -4.95 3.00
CA GLU A 31 -0.88 -6.19 3.52
C GLU A 31 0.11 -6.95 4.41
N CYS A 32 1.37 -7.05 3.99
CA CYS A 32 2.46 -7.65 4.79
C CYS A 32 2.65 -6.94 6.13
N ASP A 33 2.53 -5.62 6.15
CA ASP A 33 2.63 -4.80 7.36
C ASP A 33 1.28 -4.70 8.12
N GLY A 34 0.26 -5.46 7.72
CA GLY A 34 -1.05 -5.54 8.38
C GLY A 34 -1.95 -4.33 8.18
N ALA A 35 -1.66 -3.47 7.21
CA ALA A 35 -2.55 -2.39 6.79
C ALA A 35 -3.59 -2.90 5.78
N VAL A 36 -4.87 -2.60 6.06
CA VAL A 36 -5.97 -2.92 5.14
C VAL A 36 -6.28 -1.69 4.29
N LEU A 37 -6.06 -1.82 2.99
CA LEU A 37 -6.38 -0.80 2.00
C LEU A 37 -7.59 -1.23 1.16
N PRO A 38 -8.39 -0.27 0.63
CA PRO A 38 -9.41 -0.58 -0.35
C PRO A 38 -8.76 -1.10 -1.64
N TYR A 39 -9.17 -2.28 -2.11
CA TYR A 39 -8.78 -2.79 -3.42
C TYR A 39 -9.86 -3.72 -3.99
N GLY A 40 -9.85 -3.88 -5.31
CA GLY A 40 -10.76 -4.77 -6.04
C GLY A 40 -10.03 -5.93 -6.74
N CYS A 41 -10.07 -5.95 -8.08
CA CYS A 41 -9.65 -7.09 -8.89
C CYS A 41 -8.14 -7.37 -8.94
N ARG A 42 -7.28 -6.50 -8.38
CA ARG A 42 -5.79 -6.60 -8.41
C ARG A 42 -5.15 -6.69 -9.82
N THR A 43 -5.95 -6.63 -10.88
CA THR A 43 -5.48 -6.67 -12.28
C THR A 43 -5.56 -5.30 -12.97
N GLY A 44 -5.91 -4.25 -12.23
CA GLY A 44 -6.06 -2.89 -12.78
C GLY A 44 -7.32 -2.69 -13.64
N ALA A 45 -8.28 -3.62 -13.61
CA ALA A 45 -9.53 -3.53 -14.36
C ALA A 45 -10.71 -2.92 -13.56
N CYS A 46 -10.56 -2.76 -12.23
CA CYS A 46 -11.55 -2.14 -11.36
C CYS A 46 -11.13 -0.70 -11.00
N GLY A 47 -12.12 0.16 -10.71
CA GLY A 47 -11.90 1.54 -10.25
C GLY A 47 -12.17 1.75 -8.76
N THR A 48 -11.95 0.72 -7.94
CA THR A 48 -11.97 0.82 -6.47
C THR A 48 -10.88 1.78 -6.01
#